data_AF-A0A3D3QJA9-F1
#
_entry.id   AF-A0A3D3QJA9-F1
#
_cell.length_a   1.000
_cell.length_b   1.000
_cell.length_c   1.000
_cell.angle_alpha   90.00
_cell.angle_beta   90.00
_cell.angle_gamma   90.00
#
_symmetry.space_group_name_H-M   'P 1'
#
loop_
_entity.id
_entity.type
_entity.pdbx_description
1 polymer ?
#
loop_
_entity_poly.entity_id
_entity_poly.type
_entity_poly.pdbx_seq_one_letter_code
_entity_poly.pdbx_strand_id
1 'polypeptide(L)'
;LSEHSSTYLSKELVEKADLILTMSASHVVRARELGSGEKVALLPAFTANQVDMDKVGGIPDPIGGSDEEYAGTFEVLDGLIELALMRIQALLEL
;
A
#
# COMPACT_ATOMS: atom_id res chain seq x y z
N LEU A 1 22.20 -1.05 -1.31
CA LEU A 1 20.96 -1.53 -0.66
C LEU A 1 20.55 -0.48 0.37
N SER A 2 19.27 -0.11 0.43
CA SER A 2 18.80 0.97 1.30
C SER A 2 18.88 0.57 2.78
N GLU A 3 18.79 1.56 3.68
CA GLU A 3 18.70 1.37 5.14
C GLU A 3 17.35 0.77 5.61
N HIS A 4 16.56 0.19 4.70
CA HIS A 4 15.28 -0.43 5.04
C HIS A 4 15.49 -1.70 5.89
N SER A 5 14.83 -1.76 7.04
CA SER A 5 14.73 -2.95 7.87
C SER A 5 13.26 -3.27 8.12
N SER A 6 12.90 -4.55 7.98
CA SER A 6 11.57 -5.03 8.34
C SER A 6 11.27 -4.66 9.79
N THR A 7 10.09 -4.09 10.02
CA THR A 7 9.63 -3.60 11.31
C THR A 7 8.17 -3.99 11.48
N TYR A 8 7.81 -4.48 12.67
CA TYR A 8 6.42 -4.81 12.98
C TYR A 8 5.55 -3.56 13.04
N LEU A 9 4.34 -3.64 12.51
CA LEU A 9 3.34 -2.60 12.67
C LEU A 9 2.93 -2.51 14.15
N SER A 10 3.21 -1.37 14.77
CA SER A 10 2.84 -1.07 16.16
C SER A 10 1.75 -0.01 16.22
N LYS A 11 1.04 0.05 17.35
CA LYS A 11 0.05 1.10 17.62
C LYS A 11 0.66 2.51 17.51
N GLU A 12 1.88 2.68 18.01
CA GLU A 12 2.61 3.97 17.95
C GLU A 12 2.88 4.41 16.50
N LEU A 13 3.27 3.48 15.63
CA LEU A 13 3.47 3.79 14.20
C LEU A 13 2.16 4.18 13.52
N VAL A 14 1.07 3.48 13.86
CA VAL A 14 -0.27 3.76 13.32
C VAL A 14 -0.77 5.15 13.77
N GLU A 15 -0.54 5.52 15.02
CA GLU A 15 -0.94 6.83 15.55
C GLU A 15 -0.17 7.98 14.90
N LYS A 16 1.13 7.79 14.64
CA LYS A 16 2.00 8.78 13.99
C LYS A 16 1.75 8.96 12.50
N ALA A 17 1.16 7.97 11.83
CA ALA A 17 0.90 8.04 10.40
C ALA A 17 -0.33 8.93 10.10
N ASP A 18 -0.23 9.72 9.03
CA ASP A 18 -1.36 10.43 8.43
C ASP A 18 -2.09 9.57 7.39
N LEU A 19 -1.36 8.65 6.77
CA LEU A 19 -1.83 7.71 5.75
C LEU A 19 -1.08 6.37 5.84
N ILE A 20 -1.80 5.27 5.72
CA ILE A 20 -1.27 3.91 5.71
C ILE A 20 -1.78 3.21 4.44
N LEU A 21 -0.86 2.89 3.53
CA LEU A 21 -1.17 2.16 2.30
C LEU A 21 -0.71 0.71 2.44
N THR A 22 -1.63 -0.24 2.27
CA THR A 22 -1.35 -1.66 2.48
C THR A 22 -1.37 -2.45 1.18
N MET A 23 -0.63 -3.57 1.18
CA MET A 23 -0.55 -4.49 0.04
C MET A 23 -1.76 -5.43 -0.06
N SER A 24 -2.43 -5.75 1.06
CA SER A 24 -3.49 -6.77 1.11
C SER A 24 -4.60 -6.40 2.09
N ALA A 25 -5.76 -7.04 1.95
CA ALA A 25 -6.93 -6.76 2.78
C ALA A 25 -6.69 -7.16 4.24
N SER A 26 -5.94 -8.24 4.49
CA SER A 26 -5.57 -8.66 5.85
C SER A 26 -4.72 -7.60 6.56
N HIS A 27 -3.85 -6.88 5.84
CA HIS A 27 -3.10 -5.76 6.41
C HIS A 27 -3.99 -4.58 6.79
N VAL A 28 -5.07 -4.31 6.03
CA VAL A 28 -6.07 -3.28 6.41
C VAL A 28 -6.76 -3.65 7.71
N VAL A 29 -7.22 -4.90 7.82
CA VAL A 29 -7.85 -5.42 9.04
C VAL A 29 -6.91 -5.24 10.22
N ARG A 30 -5.65 -5.64 10.07
CA ARG A 30 -4.65 -5.54 11.13
C ARG A 30 -4.37 -4.09 11.55
N ALA A 31 -4.25 -3.16 10.61
CA ALA A 31 -4.06 -1.75 10.93
C ALA A 31 -5.28 -1.17 11.68
N ARG A 32 -6.50 -1.57 11.29
CA ARG A 32 -7.73 -1.15 11.97
C ARG A 32 -7.81 -1.66 13.41
N GLU A 33 -7.41 -2.91 13.66
CA GLU A 33 -7.29 -3.45 15.03
C GLU A 33 -6.33 -2.65 15.90
N LEU A 34 -5.30 -2.04 15.30
CA LEU A 34 -4.34 -1.17 15.98
C LEU A 34 -4.81 0.28 16.12
N GLY A 35 -6.00 0.63 15.61
CA GLY A 35 -6.60 1.96 15.77
C GLY A 35 -6.37 2.92 14.62
N SER A 36 -6.06 2.44 13.40
CA SER A 36 -5.83 3.32 12.25
C SER A 36 -7.06 4.14 11.81
N GLY A 37 -8.27 3.67 12.15
CA GLY A 37 -9.52 4.27 11.67
C GLY A 37 -9.56 4.36 10.14
N GLU A 38 -9.90 5.55 9.63
CA GLU A 38 -10.00 5.84 8.19
C GLU A 38 -8.66 6.16 7.52
N LYS A 39 -7.55 6.20 8.27
CA LYS A 39 -6.22 6.51 7.73
C LYS A 39 -5.60 5.36 6.92
N VAL A 40 -6.26 4.21 6.84
CA VAL A 40 -5.75 3.01 6.15
C VAL A 40 -6.55 2.70 4.91
N ALA A 41 -5.84 2.37 3.82
CA ALA A 41 -6.43 1.90 2.58
C ALA A 41 -5.53 0.84 1.91
N LEU A 42 -6.13 0.02 1.05
CA LEU A 42 -5.36 -0.75 0.08
C LEU A 42 -4.72 0.22 -0.91
N LEU A 43 -3.43 0.03 -1.22
CA LEU A 43 -2.76 0.85 -2.22
C LEU A 43 -3.53 0.86 -3.57
N PRO A 44 -3.90 -0.30 -4.14
CA PRO A 44 -4.84 -0.38 -5.27
C PRO A 44 -6.11 0.48 -5.18
N ALA A 45 -6.83 0.38 -4.06
CA ALA A 45 -8.10 1.08 -3.88
C ALA A 45 -7.88 2.59 -3.67
N PHE A 46 -6.76 2.97 -3.07
CA PHE A 46 -6.37 4.37 -2.90
C PHE A 46 -6.09 5.06 -4.24
N THR A 47 -5.62 4.29 -5.24
CA THR A 47 -5.31 4.78 -6.60
C THR A 47 -6.46 4.63 -7.60
N ALA A 48 -7.54 3.96 -7.22
CA ALA A 48 -8.58 3.51 -8.14
C ALA A 48 -9.54 4.60 -8.67
N ASN A 49 -9.40 5.87 -8.27
CA ASN A 49 -9.96 6.97 -9.08
C ASN A 49 -9.37 7.01 -10.51
N GLN A 50 -8.37 6.18 -10.81
CA GLN A 50 -7.77 5.99 -12.13
C GLN A 50 -7.76 4.52 -12.62
N VAL A 51 -8.38 3.56 -11.91
CA VAL A 51 -8.33 2.11 -12.25
C VAL A 51 -9.63 1.39 -11.86
N ASP A 52 -10.07 0.45 -12.69
CA ASP A 52 -11.29 -0.35 -12.50
C ASP A 52 -11.21 -1.26 -11.25
N MET A 53 -12.01 -0.94 -10.22
CA MET A 53 -12.02 -1.59 -8.91
C MET A 53 -12.26 -3.11 -8.95
N ASP A 54 -13.00 -3.59 -9.97
CA ASP A 54 -13.33 -5.01 -10.11
C ASP A 54 -12.12 -5.88 -10.52
N LYS A 55 -10.99 -5.24 -10.88
CA LYS A 55 -9.75 -5.90 -11.30
C LYS A 55 -8.60 -5.78 -10.33
N VAL A 56 -8.68 -4.87 -9.34
CA VAL A 56 -7.54 -4.59 -8.46
C VAL A 56 -7.73 -5.29 -7.11
N GLY A 57 -7.35 -6.57 -7.07
CA GLY A 57 -7.13 -7.29 -5.82
C GLY A 57 -5.93 -6.72 -5.04
N GLY A 58 -5.50 -7.41 -3.98
CA GLY A 58 -4.24 -7.09 -3.31
C GLY A 58 -3.04 -7.22 -4.26
N ILE A 59 -1.91 -6.67 -3.85
CA ILE A 59 -0.63 -6.82 -4.56
C ILE A 59 -0.15 -8.27 -4.39
N PRO A 60 0.24 -8.97 -5.47
CA PRO A 60 0.78 -10.32 -5.37
C PRO A 60 2.00 -10.39 -4.45
N ASP A 61 2.04 -11.37 -3.57
CA ASP A 61 3.17 -11.64 -2.69
C ASP A 61 4.18 -12.55 -3.41
N PRO A 62 5.39 -12.07 -3.78
CA PRO A 62 6.36 -12.84 -4.54
C PRO A 62 7.20 -13.79 -3.66
N ILE A 63 6.95 -13.87 -2.35
CA ILE A 63 7.74 -14.71 -1.44
C ILE A 63 7.74 -16.17 -1.93
N GLY A 64 8.94 -16.71 -2.15
CA GLY A 64 9.15 -18.08 -2.62
C GLY A 64 8.93 -18.30 -4.12
N GLY A 65 8.63 -17.25 -4.88
CA GLY A 65 8.45 -17.27 -6.33
C GLY A 65 9.76 -17.14 -7.13
N SER A 66 9.62 -17.11 -8.46
CA SER A 66 10.73 -16.91 -9.42
C SER A 66 11.10 -15.43 -9.59
N ASP A 67 12.26 -15.17 -10.19
CA ASP A 67 12.70 -13.79 -10.48
C ASP A 67 11.69 -13.02 -11.35
N GLU A 68 10.99 -13.70 -12.27
CA GLU A 68 9.93 -13.11 -13.07
C GLU A 68 8.71 -12.70 -12.23
N GLU A 69 8.36 -13.46 -11.19
CA GLU A 69 7.29 -13.10 -10.25
C GLU A 69 7.68 -11.87 -9.43
N TYR A 70 8.92 -11.78 -8.97
CA TYR A 70 9.43 -10.57 -8.29
C TYR A 70 9.41 -9.35 -9.21
N ALA A 71 9.86 -9.50 -10.46
CA ALA A 71 9.84 -8.42 -11.45
C ALA A 71 8.41 -7.96 -11.76
N GLY A 72 7.46 -8.89 -11.91
CA GLY A 72 6.05 -8.56 -12.10
C GLY A 72 5.44 -7.81 -10.92
N THR A 73 5.74 -8.23 -9.68
CA THR A 73 5.30 -7.49 -8.48
C THR A 73 5.91 -6.09 -8.41
N PHE A 74 7.18 -5.94 -8.81
CA PHE A 74 7.84 -4.63 -8.88
C PHE A 74 7.14 -3.69 -9.86
N GLU A 75 6.85 -4.13 -11.09
CA GLU A 75 6.16 -3.31 -12.10
C GLU A 75 4.77 -2.85 -11.63
N VAL A 76 4.04 -3.73 -10.96
CA VAL A 76 2.74 -3.40 -10.35
C VAL A 76 2.90 -2.35 -9.25
N LEU A 77 3.88 -2.52 -8.35
CA LEU A 77 4.14 -1.58 -7.26
C LEU A 77 4.58 -0.22 -7.78
N ASP A 78 5.47 -0.17 -8.75
CA ASP A 78 6.01 1.06 -9.33
C ASP A 78 4.87 1.94 -9.90
N GLY A 79 4.00 1.34 -10.73
CA GLY A 79 2.84 2.04 -11.28
C GLY A 79 1.86 2.52 -10.19
N LEU A 80 1.57 1.69 -9.19
CA LEU A 80 0.67 2.08 -8.10
C LEU A 80 1.26 3.19 -7.21
N ILE A 81 2.57 3.19 -6.97
CA ILE A 81 3.26 4.22 -6.19
C ILE A 81 3.18 5.57 -6.91
N GLU A 82 3.45 5.60 -8.22
CA GLU A 82 3.30 6.82 -9.03
C GLU A 82 1.87 7.39 -8.96
N LEU A 83 0.86 6.55 -9.12
CA LEU A 83 -0.54 6.94 -8.99
C LEU A 83 -0.87 7.49 -7.59
N ALA A 84 -0.34 6.84 -6.54
CA ALA A 84 -0.57 7.25 -5.17
C ALA A 84 0.08 8.62 -4.88
N LEU A 85 1.30 8.85 -5.36
CA LEU A 85 2.01 10.12 -5.21
C LEU A 85 1.27 11.25 -5.92
N MET A 86 0.80 11.05 -7.16
CA MET A 86 -0.01 12.05 -7.87
C MET A 86 -1.28 12.41 -7.09
N ARG A 87 -1.97 11.42 -6.52
CA ARG A 87 -3.16 11.67 -5.71
C ARG A 87 -2.83 12.41 -4.42
N ILE A 88 -1.76 12.03 -3.73
CA ILE A 88 -1.31 12.70 -2.50
C ILE A 88 -0.97 14.16 -2.80
N GLN A 89 -0.23 14.42 -3.88
CA GLN A 89 0.09 15.79 -4.30
C GLN A 89 -1.18 16.62 -4.51
N ALA A 90 -2.16 16.11 -5.25
CA ALA A 90 -3.42 16.80 -5.48
C ALA A 90 -4.21 17.07 -4.18
N LEU A 91 -4.08 16.23 -3.15
CA LEU A 91 -4.70 16.44 -1.84
C LEU A 91 -3.97 17.49 -0.98
N LEU A 92 -2.67 17.68 -1.19
CA LEU A 92 -1.84 18.64 -0.44
C LEU A 92 -1.86 20.05 -1.05
N GLU A 93 -2.16 20.16 -2.35
CA GLU A 93 -2.26 21.45 -3.07
C GLU A 93 -3.66 22.12 -2.96
N LEU A 94 -4.60 21.47 -2.27
CA LEU A 94 -5.94 22.00 -1.91
C LEU A 94 -5.93 22.70 -0.56
#